data_AF-A0A957KYT5-F1
#
_entry.id   AF-A0A957KYT5-F1
#
_cell.length_a   1.000
_cell.length_b   1.000
_cell.length_c   1.000
_cell.angle_alpha   90.00
_cell.angle_beta   90.00
_cell.angle_gamma   90.00
#
_symmetry.space_group_name_H-M   'P 1'
#
loop_
_entity.id
_entity.type
_entity.pdbx_description
1 polymer ?
#
loop_
_entity_poly.entity_id
_entity_poly.type
_entity_poly.pdbx_seq_one_letter_code
_entity_poly.pdbx_strand_id
1 'polypeptide(L)'
;DVTTALSAIQFAPCFAVLAQLAGPSKIPAPGGLWPNDGTLFWLGDNAQKGISATPTVTIHATPAFTEAHFELDRDEVGQKLIAAAGPWLGSPVISYQVHRWRYSIPTQLHPEPYLWLQQSPPLLAAGDAFAGPRVEGAALSGLAVAEALLRS
;
A
#
# COMPACT_ATOMS: atom_id res chain seq x y z
N ASP A 1 17.79 -3.48 22.88
CA ASP A 1 16.85 -2.43 23.32
C ASP A 1 15.65 -2.43 22.37
N VAL A 2 14.43 -2.49 22.90
CA VAL A 2 13.19 -2.62 22.11
C VAL A 2 12.91 -1.37 21.29
N THR A 3 13.11 -0.19 21.89
CA THR A 3 12.90 1.09 21.19
C THR A 3 13.84 1.22 20.00
N THR A 4 15.14 0.94 20.19
CA THR A 4 16.12 0.92 19.10
C THR A 4 15.71 -0.04 17.97
N ALA A 5 15.24 -1.24 18.31
CA ALA A 5 14.84 -2.24 17.32
C ALA A 5 13.61 -1.81 16.50
N LEU A 6 12.59 -1.22 17.14
CA LEU A 6 11.38 -0.74 16.46
C LEU A 6 11.64 0.54 15.66
N SER A 7 12.44 1.47 16.19
CA SER A 7 12.79 2.71 15.49
C SER A 7 13.68 2.50 14.26
N ALA A 8 14.34 1.34 14.14
CA ALA A 8 15.09 0.96 12.95
C ALA A 8 14.20 0.49 11.78
N ILE A 9 12.92 0.17 12.03
CA ILE A 9 11.99 -0.20 10.97
C ILE A 9 11.59 1.06 10.21
N GLN A 10 11.72 1.02 8.89
CA GLN A 10 11.37 2.14 8.01
C GLN A 10 10.26 1.74 7.05
N PHE A 11 9.46 2.72 6.64
CA PHE A 11 8.38 2.53 5.67
C PHE A 11 8.43 3.61 4.60
N ALA A 12 8.16 3.19 3.37
CA ALA A 12 7.80 4.07 2.28
C ALA A 12 6.32 4.47 2.40
N PRO A 13 5.98 5.75 2.15
CA PRO A 13 4.59 6.18 2.06
C PRO A 13 4.00 5.88 0.68
N CYS A 14 2.66 5.88 0.58
CA CYS A 14 1.94 5.72 -0.69
C CYS A 14 0.69 6.59 -0.74
N PHE A 15 0.55 7.41 -1.77
CA PHE A 15 -0.76 7.92 -2.17
C PHE A 15 -1.49 6.91 -3.04
N ALA A 16 -2.75 6.67 -2.73
CA ALA A 16 -3.67 5.87 -3.52
C ALA A 16 -4.88 6.72 -3.93
N VAL A 17 -5.26 6.69 -5.20
CA VAL A 17 -6.49 7.32 -5.69
C VAL A 17 -7.46 6.23 -6.13
N LEU A 18 -8.70 6.29 -5.65
CA LEU A 18 -9.81 5.52 -6.18
C LEU A 18 -10.63 6.44 -7.07
N ALA A 19 -10.57 6.25 -8.39
CA ALA A 19 -11.24 7.08 -9.37
C ALA A 19 -12.40 6.31 -10.02
N GLN A 20 -13.62 6.82 -9.86
CA GLN A 20 -14.78 6.32 -10.59
C GLN A 20 -14.84 6.99 -11.96
N LEU A 21 -15.06 6.19 -13.00
CA LEU A 21 -15.08 6.61 -14.39
C LEU A 21 -16.52 6.62 -14.93
N ALA A 22 -16.79 7.50 -15.89
CA ALA A 22 -18.07 7.53 -16.61
C ALA A 22 -18.27 6.30 -17.54
N GLY A 23 -17.20 5.57 -17.85
CA GLY A 23 -17.20 4.41 -18.73
C GLY A 23 -15.98 3.52 -18.48
N PRO A 24 -15.83 2.42 -19.25
CA PRO A 24 -14.72 1.48 -19.08
C PRO A 24 -13.34 2.13 -19.15
N SER A 25 -12.36 1.51 -18.47
CA SER A 25 -10.96 1.93 -18.56
C SER A 25 -10.27 1.39 -19.81
N LYS A 26 -9.06 1.88 -20.09
CA LYS A 26 -8.14 1.34 -21.12
C LYS A 26 -7.08 0.39 -20.52
N ILE A 27 -7.18 0.05 -19.23
CA ILE A 27 -6.25 -0.90 -18.60
C ILE A 27 -6.50 -2.28 -19.23
N PRO A 28 -5.45 -2.95 -19.76
CA PRO A 28 -5.62 -4.26 -20.39
C PRO A 28 -6.01 -5.33 -19.38
N ALA A 29 -6.67 -6.38 -19.86
CA ALA A 29 -6.90 -7.59 -19.07
C ALA A 29 -5.55 -8.15 -18.56
N PRO A 30 -5.46 -8.63 -17.30
CA PRO A 30 -6.57 -8.90 -16.37
C PRO A 30 -6.92 -7.73 -15.42
N GLY A 31 -6.77 -6.47 -15.86
CA GLY A 31 -7.15 -5.29 -15.08
C GLY A 31 -6.06 -4.82 -14.10
N GLY A 32 -4.80 -5.16 -14.35
CA GLY A 32 -3.65 -4.71 -13.57
C GLY A 32 -2.54 -4.23 -14.49
N LEU A 33 -1.90 -3.12 -14.14
CA LEU A 33 -0.82 -2.53 -14.93
C LEU A 33 0.22 -1.88 -14.02
N TRP A 34 1.49 -2.03 -14.38
CA TRP A 34 2.63 -1.34 -13.78
C TRP A 34 3.22 -0.38 -14.81
N PRO A 35 2.86 0.92 -14.77
CA PRO A 35 3.52 1.92 -15.59
C PRO A 35 5.01 1.96 -15.29
N ASN A 36 5.84 2.11 -16.32
CA ASN A 36 7.28 2.31 -16.16
C ASN A 36 7.59 3.82 -16.15
N ASP A 37 7.00 4.54 -15.21
CA ASP A 37 7.25 5.97 -15.00
C ASP A 37 7.54 6.29 -13.51
N GLY A 38 8.07 7.48 -13.24
CA GLY A 38 8.46 7.87 -11.88
C GLY A 38 7.30 8.25 -10.94
N THR A 39 6.06 8.26 -11.43
CA THR A 39 4.90 8.81 -10.73
C THR A 39 3.93 7.70 -10.31
N LEU A 40 3.60 6.78 -11.21
CA LEU A 40 2.63 5.73 -11.01
C LEU A 40 3.32 4.40 -10.76
N PHE A 41 3.08 3.83 -9.58
CA PHE A 41 3.58 2.49 -9.25
C PHE A 41 2.70 1.40 -9.85
N TRP A 42 1.39 1.57 -9.76
CA TRP A 42 0.43 0.53 -10.17
C TRP A 42 -0.96 1.09 -10.43
N LEU A 43 -1.67 0.47 -11.36
CA LEU A 43 -3.06 0.74 -11.69
C LEU A 43 -3.86 -0.56 -11.62
N GLY A 44 -5.08 -0.49 -11.08
CA GLY A 44 -5.99 -1.61 -10.99
C GLY A 44 -7.40 -1.23 -11.45
N ASP A 45 -7.89 -1.86 -12.52
CA ASP A 45 -9.30 -1.80 -12.89
C ASP A 45 -10.11 -2.73 -11.97
N ASN A 46 -10.86 -2.13 -11.06
CA ASN A 46 -11.65 -2.87 -10.07
C ASN A 46 -12.89 -3.52 -10.67
N ALA A 47 -13.39 -3.03 -11.80
CA ALA A 47 -14.53 -3.63 -12.49
C ALA A 47 -14.11 -4.91 -13.22
N GLN A 48 -12.99 -4.87 -13.96
CA GLN A 48 -12.44 -6.06 -14.64
C GLN A 48 -12.06 -7.18 -13.65
N LYS A 49 -11.65 -6.82 -12.43
CA LYS A 49 -11.37 -7.80 -11.35
C LYS A 49 -12.62 -8.34 -10.67
N GLY A 50 -13.82 -7.87 -11.03
CA GLY A 50 -15.07 -8.25 -10.38
C GLY A 50 -15.27 -7.70 -8.96
N ILE A 51 -14.49 -6.68 -8.57
CA ILE A 51 -14.57 -6.06 -7.24
C ILE A 51 -15.59 -4.91 -7.20
N SER A 52 -15.71 -4.16 -8.28
CA SER A 52 -16.66 -3.03 -8.39
C SER A 52 -17.72 -3.28 -9.45
N ALA A 53 -18.97 -2.92 -9.15
CA ALA A 53 -20.08 -2.93 -10.11
C ALA A 53 -20.02 -1.72 -11.08
N THR A 54 -19.24 -0.69 -10.77
CA THR A 54 -19.07 0.51 -11.60
C THR A 54 -17.63 0.63 -12.10
N PRO A 55 -17.40 1.23 -13.29
CA PRO A 55 -16.05 1.45 -13.79
C PRO A 55 -15.20 2.25 -12.80
N THR A 56 -14.25 1.61 -12.15
CA THR A 56 -13.47 2.21 -11.05
C THR A 56 -12.03 1.75 -11.15
N VAL A 57 -11.09 2.69 -11.09
CA VAL A 57 -9.66 2.42 -11.16
C VAL A 57 -9.01 2.84 -9.85
N THR A 58 -8.21 1.95 -9.27
CA THR A 58 -7.25 2.27 -8.21
C THR A 58 -5.93 2.68 -8.84
N ILE A 59 -5.37 3.80 -8.42
CA ILE A 59 -4.11 4.37 -8.89
C ILE A 59 -3.19 4.46 -7.68
N HIS A 60 -2.05 3.79 -7.70
CA HIS A 60 -1.02 3.91 -6.67
C HIS A 60 0.15 4.73 -7.19
N ALA A 61 0.58 5.71 -6.41
CA ALA A 61 1.77 6.47 -6.68
C ALA A 61 3.04 5.70 -6.29
N THR A 62 4.18 6.08 -6.86
CA THR A 62 5.49 5.62 -6.37
C THR A 62 5.79 6.21 -4.99
N PRO A 63 6.67 5.56 -4.20
CA PRO A 63 7.20 6.14 -2.98
C PRO A 63 7.83 7.52 -3.20
N ALA A 64 8.68 7.65 -4.23
CA ALA A 64 9.38 8.89 -4.54
C ALA A 64 8.41 10.05 -4.85
N PHE A 65 7.36 9.80 -5.66
CA PHE A 65 6.32 10.80 -5.89
C PHE A 65 5.60 11.15 -4.59
N THR A 66 5.26 10.13 -3.79
CA THR A 66 4.52 10.34 -2.55
C THR A 66 5.31 11.16 -1.53
N GLU A 67 6.60 10.90 -1.36
CA GLU A 67 7.49 11.65 -0.48
C GLU A 67 7.60 13.11 -0.92
N ALA A 68 7.82 13.35 -2.21
CA ALA A 68 7.96 14.70 -2.77
C ALA A 68 6.69 15.55 -2.63
N HIS A 69 5.51 14.91 -2.54
CA HIS A 69 4.21 15.58 -2.45
C HIS A 69 3.50 15.30 -1.13
N PHE A 70 4.20 14.78 -0.12
CA PHE A 70 3.56 14.18 1.06
C PHE A 70 2.67 15.16 1.81
N GLU A 71 3.08 16.42 1.92
CA GLU A 71 2.37 17.48 2.65
C GLU A 71 1.40 18.30 1.78
N LEU A 72 1.24 17.97 0.50
CA LEU A 72 0.25 18.62 -0.35
C LEU A 72 -1.17 18.22 0.03
N ASP A 73 -2.11 19.08 -0.36
CA ASP A 73 -3.53 18.80 -0.24
C ASP A 73 -3.93 17.54 -1.04
N ARG A 74 -4.89 16.79 -0.53
CA ARG A 74 -5.32 15.52 -1.13
C ARG A 74 -5.95 15.73 -2.50
N ASP A 75 -6.71 16.79 -2.71
CA ASP A 75 -7.33 17.06 -4.02
C ASP A 75 -6.26 17.46 -5.04
N GLU A 76 -5.27 18.25 -4.62
CA GLU A 76 -4.13 18.60 -5.48
C GLU A 76 -3.36 17.33 -5.93
N VAL A 77 -3.04 16.43 -5.01
CA VAL A 77 -2.37 15.17 -5.33
C VAL A 77 -3.24 14.26 -6.20
N GLY A 78 -4.54 14.17 -5.88
CA GLY A 78 -5.50 13.39 -6.64
C GLY A 78 -5.54 13.81 -8.11
N GLN A 79 -5.61 15.12 -8.37
CA GLN A 79 -5.61 15.66 -9.73
C GLN A 79 -4.31 15.33 -10.48
N LYS A 80 -3.14 15.43 -9.83
CA LYS A 80 -1.85 15.06 -10.44
C LYS A 80 -1.81 13.58 -10.83
N LEU A 81 -2.26 12.70 -9.95
CA LEU A 81 -2.26 11.25 -10.20
C LEU A 81 -3.30 10.84 -11.24
N ILE A 82 -4.47 11.47 -11.26
CA ILE A 82 -5.49 11.27 -12.31
C ILE A 82 -4.94 11.73 -13.67
N ALA A 83 -4.28 12.89 -13.72
CA ALA A 83 -3.67 13.40 -14.94
C ALA A 83 -2.58 12.45 -15.45
N ALA A 84 -1.70 11.97 -14.57
CA ALA A 84 -0.68 10.99 -14.91
C ALA A 84 -1.27 9.66 -15.42
N ALA A 85 -2.38 9.21 -14.82
CA ALA A 85 -3.07 7.97 -15.23
C ALA A 85 -3.89 8.13 -16.53
N GLY A 86 -4.06 9.36 -17.04
CA GLY A 86 -4.91 9.70 -18.18
C GLY A 86 -4.84 8.75 -19.39
N PRO A 87 -3.65 8.31 -19.85
CA PRO A 87 -3.52 7.35 -20.95
C PRO A 87 -4.29 6.04 -20.74
N TRP A 88 -4.48 5.63 -19.48
CA TRP A 88 -5.07 4.36 -19.07
C TRP A 88 -6.52 4.48 -18.59
N LEU A 89 -6.97 5.66 -18.19
CA LEU A 89 -8.34 5.85 -17.69
C LEU A 89 -9.37 5.73 -18.80
N GLY A 90 -9.10 6.22 -20.01
CA GLY A 90 -9.98 6.02 -21.18
C GLY A 90 -11.34 6.70 -21.17
N SER A 91 -11.82 7.13 -20.00
CA SER A 91 -13.10 7.80 -19.76
C SER A 91 -12.94 8.92 -18.73
N PRO A 92 -13.83 9.93 -18.70
CA PRO A 92 -13.79 10.98 -17.68
C PRO A 92 -13.93 10.43 -16.26
N VAL A 93 -13.18 11.00 -15.31
CA VAL A 93 -13.35 10.74 -13.87
C VAL A 93 -14.55 11.54 -13.38
N ILE A 94 -15.54 10.87 -12.80
CA ILE A 94 -16.78 11.49 -12.28
C ILE A 94 -16.68 11.81 -10.79
N SER A 95 -15.89 11.03 -10.05
CA SER A 95 -15.60 11.24 -8.64
C SER A 95 -14.30 10.52 -8.31
N TYR A 96 -13.59 10.99 -7.28
CA TYR A 96 -12.41 10.30 -6.79
C TYR A 96 -12.23 10.49 -5.28
N GLN A 97 -11.48 9.59 -4.69
CA GLN A 97 -11.01 9.67 -3.30
C GLN A 97 -9.52 9.43 -3.27
N VAL A 98 -8.81 10.17 -2.44
CA VAL A 98 -7.35 10.02 -2.29
C VAL A 98 -7.05 9.55 -0.89
N HIS A 99 -6.27 8.49 -0.71
CA HIS A 99 -5.78 8.06 0.60
C HIS A 99 -4.27 8.25 0.69
N ARG A 100 -3.78 8.71 1.86
CA ARG A 100 -2.36 8.93 2.15
C ARG A 100 -1.89 7.91 3.19
N TRP A 101 -1.26 6.83 2.76
CA TRP A 101 -0.66 5.83 3.63
C TRP A 101 0.74 6.28 4.04
N ARG A 102 0.91 6.73 5.29
CA ARG A 102 2.23 7.13 5.80
C ARG A 102 3.19 5.95 5.95
N TYR A 103 2.68 4.79 6.36
CA TYR A 103 3.45 3.57 6.58
C TYR A 103 2.90 2.48 5.65
N SER A 104 3.17 2.61 4.35
CA SER A 104 2.53 1.75 3.35
C SER A 104 3.29 0.46 3.09
N ILE A 105 4.60 0.54 2.90
CA ILE A 105 5.44 -0.59 2.54
C ILE A 105 6.71 -0.52 3.40
N PRO A 106 7.02 -1.53 4.22
CA PRO A 106 8.26 -1.50 4.99
C PRO A 106 9.46 -1.65 4.04
N THR A 107 10.43 -0.75 4.20
CA THR A 107 11.66 -0.67 3.40
C THR A 107 12.89 -1.13 4.18
N GLN A 108 12.82 -1.09 5.51
CA GLN A 108 13.79 -1.69 6.40
C GLN A 108 13.04 -2.57 7.40
N LEU A 109 13.30 -3.87 7.36
CA LEU A 109 12.62 -4.88 8.17
C LEU A 109 13.33 -5.10 9.51
N HIS A 110 12.59 -5.60 10.49
CA HIS A 110 13.18 -6.27 11.64
C HIS A 110 13.77 -7.63 11.19
N PRO A 111 14.96 -8.04 11.66
CA PRO A 111 15.60 -9.28 11.21
C PRO A 111 14.86 -10.57 11.62
N GLU A 112 14.09 -10.52 12.70
CA GLU A 112 13.34 -11.67 13.23
C GLU A 112 11.85 -11.60 12.89
N PRO A 113 11.14 -12.74 12.81
CA PRO A 113 9.73 -12.79 12.42
C PRO A 113 8.77 -12.18 13.45
N TYR A 114 9.26 -11.79 14.62
CA TYR A 114 8.56 -11.06 15.67
C TYR A 114 9.57 -10.44 16.65
N LEU A 115 9.10 -9.63 17.60
CA LEU A 115 9.93 -9.09 18.68
C LEU A 115 9.24 -9.23 20.03
N TRP A 116 9.91 -9.84 21.01
CA TRP A 116 9.47 -9.83 22.41
C TRP A 116 9.63 -8.43 23.01
N LEU A 117 8.53 -7.86 23.49
CA LEU A 117 8.51 -6.58 24.20
C LEU A 117 8.50 -6.79 25.72
N GLN A 118 7.85 -7.87 26.18
CA GLN A 118 7.76 -8.24 27.59
C GLN A 118 7.56 -9.75 27.72
N GLN A 119 8.17 -10.37 28.73
CA GLN A 119 8.05 -11.83 28.97
C GLN A 119 6.82 -12.19 29.82
N SER A 120 6.50 -11.40 30.86
CA SER A 120 5.38 -11.69 31.76
C SER A 120 4.65 -10.41 32.22
N PRO A 121 3.36 -10.23 31.89
CA PRO A 121 2.63 -11.01 30.88
C PRO A 121 3.30 -10.91 29.50
N PRO A 122 3.19 -11.95 28.66
CA PRO A 122 3.85 -11.98 27.37
C PRO A 122 3.28 -10.90 26.44
N LEU A 123 4.17 -10.12 25.83
CA LEU A 123 3.85 -9.10 24.85
C LEU A 123 4.86 -9.17 23.71
N LEU A 124 4.36 -9.32 22.48
CA LEU A 124 5.17 -9.40 21.26
C LEU A 124 4.66 -8.43 20.20
N ALA A 125 5.56 -7.94 19.36
CA ALA A 125 5.25 -7.24 18.12
C ALA A 125 5.35 -8.19 16.92
N ALA A 126 4.45 -8.02 15.96
CA ALA A 126 4.34 -8.77 14.72
C ALA A 126 3.88 -7.86 13.59
N GLY A 127 4.05 -8.30 12.35
CA GLY A 127 3.58 -7.58 11.16
C GLY A 127 4.41 -7.86 9.92
N ASP A 128 4.02 -7.23 8.82
CA ASP A 128 4.75 -7.27 7.53
C ASP A 128 6.19 -6.76 7.68
N ALA A 129 6.44 -5.81 8.58
CA ALA A 129 7.79 -5.35 8.90
C ALA A 129 8.71 -6.42 9.52
N PHE A 130 8.17 -7.58 9.94
CA PHE A 130 8.94 -8.64 10.61
C PHE A 130 9.15 -9.88 9.73
N ALA A 131 8.23 -10.16 8.80
CA ALA A 131 8.36 -11.33 7.91
C ALA A 131 8.07 -11.02 6.43
N GLY A 132 8.17 -9.76 6.03
CA GLY A 132 8.21 -9.32 4.63
C GLY A 132 7.06 -8.39 4.24
N PRO A 133 7.29 -7.48 3.26
CA PRO A 133 6.42 -6.34 2.92
C PRO A 133 5.17 -6.73 2.10
N ARG A 134 4.47 -7.80 2.52
CA ARG A 134 3.27 -8.34 1.86
C ARG A 134 2.31 -8.92 2.90
N VAL A 135 1.07 -9.14 2.49
CA VAL A 135 0.06 -9.84 3.30
C VAL A 135 0.57 -11.19 3.80
N GLU A 136 1.30 -11.94 2.96
CA GLU A 136 1.94 -13.20 3.35
C GLU A 136 2.91 -13.01 4.53
N GLY A 137 3.76 -11.98 4.49
CA GLY A 137 4.70 -11.70 5.58
C GLY A 137 3.99 -11.33 6.88
N ALA A 138 2.96 -10.48 6.82
CA ALA A 138 2.14 -10.20 8.00
C ALA A 138 1.52 -11.46 8.62
N ALA A 139 0.99 -12.36 7.78
CA ALA A 139 0.41 -13.62 8.24
C ALA A 139 1.47 -14.55 8.87
N LEU A 140 2.61 -14.72 8.22
CA LEU A 140 3.72 -15.55 8.71
C LEU A 140 4.28 -15.02 10.04
N SER A 141 4.41 -13.71 10.19
CA SER A 141 4.83 -13.09 11.45
C SER A 141 3.83 -13.38 12.59
N GLY A 142 2.53 -13.27 12.31
CA GLY A 142 1.49 -13.61 13.29
C GLY A 142 1.51 -15.08 13.70
N LEU A 143 1.70 -16.01 12.75
CA LEU A 143 1.87 -17.43 13.05
C LEU A 143 3.10 -17.70 13.90
N ALA A 144 4.23 -17.04 13.61
CA ALA A 144 5.45 -17.16 14.39
C ALA A 144 5.28 -16.68 15.84
N VAL A 145 4.50 -15.61 16.08
CA VAL A 145 4.13 -15.19 17.44
C VAL A 145 3.28 -16.26 18.15
N ALA A 146 2.29 -16.82 17.47
CA ALA A 146 1.45 -17.87 18.05
C ALA A 146 2.28 -19.09 18.46
N GLU A 147 3.20 -19.54 17.59
CA GLU A 147 4.11 -20.65 17.91
C GLU A 147 5.04 -20.34 19.08
N ALA A 148 5.55 -19.11 19.18
CA ALA A 148 6.41 -18.69 20.28
C ALA A 148 5.67 -18.74 21.63
N LEU A 149 4.42 -18.25 21.66
CA LEU A 149 3.57 -18.26 22.85
C LEU A 149 3.15 -19.67 23.29
N LEU A 150 2.92 -20.58 22.33
CA LEU A 150 2.56 -21.96 22.65
C LEU A 150 3.74 -22.78 23.21
N ARG A 151 4.97 -22.32 23.02
CA ARG A 151 6.20 -22.98 23.52
C ARG A 151 6.76 -22.34 24.79
N SER A 152 6.24 -21.20 25.22
CA SER A 152 6.70 -20.43 26.38
C SER A 152 6.06 -20.87 27.69
#